data_AF-A0A2K9K3G3-F1
#
_entry.id   AF-A0A2K9K3G3-F1
#
_cell.length_a   1.000
_cell.length_b   1.000
_cell.length_c   1.000
_cell.angle_alpha   90.00
_cell.angle_beta   90.00
_cell.angle_gamma   90.00
#
_symmetry.space_group_name_H-M   'P 1'
#
loop_
_entity.id
_entity.type
_entity.pdbx_description
1 polymer ?
#
loop_
_entity_poly.entity_id
_entity_poly.type
_entity_poly.pdbx_seq_one_letter_code
_entity_poly.pdbx_strand_id
1 'polypeptide(L)'
;MRRVKVYYQHRDGGTELINYEKKLQSYREAWDVIDHYPWDKELELFEALGEGGGFFFILGNEGGKYASYQLTPIENNRGLLTLDVVSKPAAFGLFGGKSASLDFELVSIPEAKNHIKALFEYSIDSLYEKYR
;
A
#
# COMPACT_ATOMS: atom_id res chain seq x y z
N MET A 1 2.71 -14.36 -14.30
CA MET A 1 2.06 -13.04 -14.26
C MET A 1 2.37 -12.39 -12.93
N ARG A 2 2.99 -11.20 -12.92
CA ARG A 2 3.17 -10.40 -11.70
C ARG A 2 1.79 -9.91 -11.26
N ARG A 3 1.29 -10.39 -10.13
CA ARG A 3 -0.01 -9.97 -9.59
C ARG A 3 0.24 -9.13 -8.35
N VAL A 4 -0.36 -7.94 -8.32
CA VAL A 4 -0.40 -7.11 -7.12
C VAL A 4 -1.47 -7.69 -6.21
N LYS A 5 -1.21 -7.75 -4.90
CA LYS A 5 -2.23 -8.03 -3.89
C LYS A 5 -2.51 -6.75 -3.12
N VAL A 6 -3.75 -6.57 -2.67
CA VAL A 6 -4.10 -5.56 -1.68
C VAL A 6 -4.68 -6.26 -0.46
N TYR A 7 -4.17 -5.87 0.70
CA TYR A 7 -4.79 -6.11 1.99
C TYR A 7 -5.37 -4.78 2.45
N TYR A 8 -6.61 -4.75 2.89
CA TYR A 8 -7.21 -3.52 3.40
C TYR A 8 -8.19 -3.82 4.53
N GLN A 9 -8.39 -2.81 5.38
CA GLN A 9 -9.22 -2.95 6.57
C GLN A 9 -10.21 -1.81 6.65
N HIS A 10 -11.47 -2.16 6.90
CA HIS A 10 -12.51 -1.22 7.33
C HIS A 10 -13.55 -1.95 8.17
N ARG A 11 -14.40 -1.19 8.85
CA ARG A 11 -15.52 -1.73 9.62
C ARG A 11 -16.74 -1.92 8.74
N ASP A 12 -17.52 -2.95 9.05
CA ASP A 12 -18.84 -3.17 8.48
C ASP A 12 -19.85 -3.41 9.60
N GLY A 13 -20.71 -2.42 9.85
CA GLY A 13 -21.75 -2.47 10.88
C GLY A 13 -21.31 -2.50 12.35
N GLY A 14 -20.03 -2.74 12.68
CA GLY A 14 -19.51 -2.86 14.04
C GLY A 14 -18.28 -2.01 14.36
N THR A 15 -17.62 -2.29 15.50
CA THR A 15 -16.42 -1.58 15.97
C THR A 15 -15.12 -2.32 15.66
N GLU A 16 -15.18 -3.56 15.15
CA GLU A 16 -14.01 -4.36 14.82
C GLU A 16 -13.56 -4.12 13.37
N LEU A 17 -12.25 -3.96 13.17
CA LEU A 17 -11.67 -3.88 11.83
C LEU A 17 -11.73 -5.25 11.15
N ILE A 18 -12.31 -5.27 9.95
CA ILE A 18 -12.42 -6.48 9.14
C ILE A 18 -11.31 -6.48 8.11
N ASN A 19 -10.60 -7.61 7.97
CA ASN A 19 -9.54 -7.79 6.98
C ASN A 19 -10.10 -8.26 5.65
N TYR A 20 -9.74 -7.56 4.58
CA TYR A 20 -10.05 -7.92 3.21
C TYR A 20 -8.77 -8.15 2.42
N GLU A 21 -8.78 -9.17 1.55
CA GLU A 21 -7.68 -9.46 0.61
C GLU A 21 -8.23 -9.53 -0.81
N LYS A 22 -7.53 -8.92 -1.77
CA LYS A 22 -7.85 -9.05 -3.20
C LYS A 22 -6.58 -9.16 -4.05
N LYS A 23 -6.60 -10.04 -5.05
CA LYS A 23 -5.59 -10.09 -6.12
C LYS A 23 -6.04 -9.16 -7.24
N LEU A 24 -5.17 -8.24 -7.65
CA LEU A 24 -5.46 -7.21 -8.62
C LEU A 24 -4.77 -7.51 -9.95
N GLN A 25 -5.49 -7.38 -11.07
CA GLN A 25 -4.92 -7.55 -12.42
C GLN A 25 -4.52 -6.21 -13.06
N SER A 26 -5.02 -5.09 -12.57
CA SER A 26 -4.73 -3.77 -13.14
C SER A 26 -4.73 -2.67 -12.07
N TYR A 27 -4.10 -1.54 -12.38
CA TYR A 27 -4.14 -0.37 -11.50
C TYR A 27 -5.56 0.20 -11.34
N ARG A 28 -6.46 -0.03 -12.30
CA ARG A 28 -7.86 0.40 -12.20
C ARG A 28 -8.57 -0.34 -11.08
N GLU A 29 -8.33 -1.64 -10.92
CA GLU A 29 -8.88 -2.41 -9.79
C GLU A 29 -8.34 -1.93 -8.44
N ALA A 30 -7.10 -1.43 -8.38
CA ALA A 30 -6.57 -0.80 -7.17
C ALA A 30 -7.30 0.51 -6.87
N TRP A 31 -7.55 1.33 -7.89
CA TRP A 31 -8.32 2.56 -7.76
C TRP A 31 -9.76 2.28 -7.32
N ASP A 32 -10.40 1.26 -7.90
CA ASP A 32 -11.75 0.85 -7.50
C ASP A 32 -11.80 0.47 -6.01
N VAL A 33 -10.80 -0.25 -5.49
CA VAL A 33 -10.73 -0.60 -4.05
C VAL A 33 -10.61 0.66 -3.19
N ILE A 34 -9.82 1.64 -3.61
CA ILE A 34 -9.66 2.92 -2.92
C ILE A 34 -10.95 3.74 -2.97
N ASP A 35 -11.64 3.75 -4.12
CA ASP A 35 -12.87 4.53 -4.33
C ASP A 35 -14.09 4.00 -3.57
N HIS A 36 -14.16 2.68 -3.36
CA HIS A 36 -15.25 2.06 -2.60
C HIS A 36 -14.97 1.98 -1.10
N TYR A 37 -13.82 2.47 -0.64
CA TYR A 37 -13.50 2.49 0.77
C TYR A 37 -14.37 3.51 1.51
N PRO A 38 -14.92 3.17 2.70
CA PRO A 38 -15.80 4.07 3.45
C PRO A 38 -15.01 5.15 4.21
N TRP A 39 -14.31 6.03 3.49
CA TRP A 39 -13.39 7.05 4.02
C TRP A 39 -13.94 7.84 5.19
N ASP A 40 -15.06 8.56 4.98
CA ASP A 40 -15.61 9.46 5.99
C ASP A 40 -15.96 8.71 7.29
N LYS A 41 -16.54 7.52 7.16
CA LYS A 41 -16.94 6.69 8.30
C LYS A 41 -15.73 6.12 9.06
N GLU A 42 -14.70 5.68 8.35
CA GLU A 42 -13.49 5.16 9.01
C GLU A 42 -12.70 6.27 9.70
N LEU A 43 -12.70 7.49 9.17
CA LEU A 43 -12.10 8.65 9.83
C LEU A 43 -12.85 9.00 11.13
N GLU A 44 -14.18 9.05 11.10
CA GLU A 44 -15.00 9.26 12.31
C GLU A 44 -14.72 8.20 13.38
N LEU A 45 -14.65 6.92 12.97
CA LEU A 45 -14.40 5.81 13.89
C LEU A 45 -12.96 5.80 14.41
N PHE A 46 -11.99 6.24 13.61
CA PHE A 46 -10.62 6.44 14.07
C PHE A 46 -10.55 7.50 15.16
N GLU A 47 -11.21 8.65 15.00
CA GLU A 47 -11.27 9.69 16.03
C GLU A 47 -11.92 9.18 17.32
N ALA A 48 -12.98 8.37 17.21
CA ALA A 48 -13.71 7.84 18.35
C ALA A 48 -12.99 6.70 19.09
N LEU A 49 -12.29 5.82 18.36
CA LEU A 49 -11.75 4.56 18.89
C LEU A 49 -10.21 4.55 18.99
N GLY A 50 -9.53 5.49 18.34
CA GLY A 50 -8.07 5.57 18.27
C GLY A 50 -7.42 4.53 17.35
N GLU A 51 -8.21 3.75 16.62
CA GLU A 51 -7.74 2.68 15.72
C GLU A 51 -8.46 2.76 14.37
N GLY A 52 -7.68 2.85 13.29
CA GLY A 52 -8.16 3.00 11.93
C GLY A 52 -7.63 1.89 11.03
N GLY A 53 -8.33 1.67 9.92
CA GLY A 53 -7.86 0.76 8.88
C GLY A 53 -6.84 1.40 7.94
N GLY A 54 -6.63 0.74 6.81
CA GLY A 54 -5.76 1.24 5.75
C GLY A 54 -5.59 0.22 4.65
N PHE A 55 -4.63 0.48 3.76
CA PHE A 55 -4.35 -0.37 2.61
C PHE A 55 -2.87 -0.74 2.59
N PHE A 56 -2.60 -1.97 2.17
CA PHE A 56 -1.27 -2.46 1.90
C PHE A 56 -1.25 -3.16 0.54
N PHE A 57 -0.72 -2.47 -0.46
CA PHE A 57 -0.57 -2.96 -1.82
C PHE A 57 0.81 -3.57 -1.99
N ILE A 58 0.90 -4.80 -2.48
CA ILE A 58 2.16 -5.55 -2.58
C ILE A 58 2.32 -6.16 -3.96
N LEU A 59 3.46 -5.89 -4.60
CA LEU A 59 3.96 -6.60 -5.76
C LEU A 59 5.05 -7.60 -5.33
N GLY A 60 4.86 -8.90 -5.62
CA GLY A 60 5.85 -9.94 -5.31
C GLY A 60 5.63 -10.59 -3.95
N ASN A 61 6.66 -10.58 -3.09
CA ASN A 61 6.72 -11.21 -1.76
C ASN A 61 7.05 -12.72 -1.74
N GLU A 62 7.35 -13.32 -2.89
CA GLU A 62 7.95 -14.66 -2.95
C GLU A 62 9.47 -14.54 -2.91
N GLY A 63 10.12 -15.19 -1.94
CA GLY A 63 11.59 -15.17 -1.80
C GLY A 63 12.18 -13.83 -1.34
N GLY A 64 11.39 -12.98 -0.67
CA GLY A 64 11.85 -11.74 -0.03
C GLY A 64 12.05 -10.54 -0.96
N LYS A 65 11.71 -10.67 -2.25
CA LYS A 65 11.74 -9.56 -3.22
C LYS A 65 10.35 -8.97 -3.38
N TYR A 66 10.17 -7.68 -3.07
CA TYR A 66 8.87 -7.02 -3.15
C TYR A 66 8.98 -5.51 -3.40
N ALA A 67 7.85 -4.93 -3.81
CA ALA A 67 7.59 -3.50 -3.68
C ALA A 67 6.19 -3.33 -3.08
N SER A 68 6.02 -2.42 -2.14
CA SER A 68 4.74 -2.19 -1.49
C SER A 68 4.47 -0.72 -1.23
N TYR A 69 3.20 -0.35 -1.35
CA TYR A 69 2.68 0.92 -0.85
C TYR A 69 1.76 0.66 0.32
N GLN A 70 1.95 1.40 1.41
CA GLN A 70 1.00 1.46 2.51
C GLN A 70 0.30 2.82 2.47
N LEU A 71 -1.03 2.83 2.47
CA LEU A 71 -1.85 4.03 2.51
C LEU A 71 -2.71 4.00 3.77
N THR A 72 -2.48 4.95 4.67
CA THR A 72 -3.26 5.11 5.91
C THR A 72 -4.15 6.34 5.80
N PRO A 73 -5.48 6.21 5.91
CA PRO A 73 -6.40 7.35 5.99
C PRO A 73 -6.07 8.25 7.18
N ILE A 74 -6.00 9.57 6.96
CA ILE A 74 -5.75 10.56 8.04
C ILE A 74 -6.74 11.73 7.98
N GLU A 75 -7.07 12.22 6.78
CA GLU A 75 -8.03 13.31 6.61
C GLU A 75 -8.97 12.99 5.43
N ASN A 76 -10.06 13.76 5.30
CA ASN A 76 -10.92 13.61 4.13
C ASN A 76 -10.10 13.81 2.85
N ASN A 77 -10.17 12.83 1.95
CA ASN A 77 -9.46 12.80 0.67
C ASN A 77 -7.92 12.89 0.78
N ARG A 78 -7.31 12.56 1.93
CA ARG A 78 -5.85 12.51 2.12
C ARG A 78 -5.42 11.38 3.05
N GLY A 79 -4.20 10.90 2.85
CA GLY A 79 -3.64 9.85 3.70
C GLY A 79 -2.11 9.87 3.70
N LEU A 80 -1.53 9.19 4.69
CA LEU A 80 -0.09 8.94 4.72
C LEU A 80 0.23 7.82 3.74
N LEU A 81 1.20 8.07 2.87
CA LEU A 81 1.67 7.08 1.91
C LEU A 81 3.15 6.78 2.12
N THR A 82 3.47 5.51 2.29
CA THR A 82 4.85 5.04 2.35
C THR A 82 5.10 4.00 1.27
N LEU A 83 6.34 3.93 0.79
CA LEU A 83 6.83 2.94 -0.16
C LEU A 83 7.98 2.17 0.47
N ASP A 84 7.93 0.86 0.33
CA ASP A 84 9.06 -0.02 0.57
C ASP A 84 9.37 -0.82 -0.69
N VAL A 85 10.65 -0.89 -1.05
CA VAL A 85 11.13 -1.71 -2.16
C VAL A 85 12.30 -2.54 -1.67
N VAL A 86 12.22 -3.86 -1.85
CA VAL A 86 13.32 -4.81 -1.64
C VAL A 86 13.58 -5.52 -2.95
N SER A 87 14.63 -5.12 -3.67
CA SER A 87 15.03 -5.73 -4.94
C SER A 87 15.96 -6.93 -4.77
N LYS A 88 16.71 -6.96 -3.66
CA LYS A 88 17.52 -8.09 -3.22
C LYS A 88 17.47 -8.20 -1.69
N PRO A 89 16.83 -9.23 -1.11
CA PRO A 89 16.83 -9.42 0.34
C PRO A 89 18.26 -9.68 0.84
N ALA A 90 18.55 -9.22 2.06
CA ALA A 90 19.80 -9.56 2.72
C ALA A 90 19.78 -11.04 3.10
N ALA A 91 20.82 -11.79 2.72
CA ALA A 91 21.04 -13.15 3.19
C ALA A 91 21.96 -13.11 4.42
N PHE A 92 21.66 -13.95 5.42
CA PHE A 92 22.42 -14.04 6.67
C PHE A 92 23.92 -14.24 6.37
N GLY A 93 24.76 -13.24 6.69
CA GLY A 93 26.22 -13.32 6.54
C GLY A 93 26.84 -12.83 5.23
N LEU A 94 26.06 -12.32 4.25
CA LEU A 94 26.61 -11.71 3.03
C LEU A 94 26.19 -10.23 2.90
N PHE A 95 27.17 -9.36 2.62
CA PHE A 95 26.95 -7.94 2.37
C PHE A 95 25.98 -7.68 1.20
N GLY A 96 25.20 -6.60 1.31
CA GLY A 96 24.59 -5.92 0.15
C GLY A 96 23.16 -6.37 -0.20
N GLY A 97 22.25 -6.32 0.77
CA GLY A 97 20.83 -6.19 0.46
C GLY A 97 20.57 -4.89 -0.32
N LYS A 98 19.55 -4.90 -1.18
CA LYS A 98 19.12 -3.73 -1.94
C LYS A 98 17.69 -3.40 -1.57
N SER A 99 17.53 -2.36 -0.76
CA SER A 99 16.25 -1.83 -0.34
C SER A 99 16.22 -0.31 -0.42
N ALA A 100 15.03 0.24 -0.64
CA ALA A 100 14.74 1.66 -0.57
C ALA A 100 13.39 1.84 0.13
N SER A 101 13.30 2.84 1.00
CA SER A 101 12.08 3.20 1.70
C SER A 101 11.88 4.70 1.55
N LEU A 102 10.65 5.11 1.25
CA LEU A 102 10.31 6.51 1.04
C LEU A 102 8.96 6.82 1.67
N ASP A 103 8.95 7.81 2.55
CA ASP A 103 7.74 8.41 3.09
C ASP A 103 7.35 9.58 2.18
N PHE A 104 6.18 9.48 1.54
CA PHE A 104 5.60 10.57 0.75
C PHE A 104 4.84 11.55 1.64
N GLU A 105 4.85 11.34 2.95
CA GLU A 105 4.06 12.08 3.94
C GLU A 105 2.56 12.06 3.57
N LEU A 106 1.87 13.20 3.76
CA LEU A 106 0.44 13.34 3.59
C LEU A 106 0.08 13.73 2.16
N VAL A 107 -0.38 12.75 1.39
CA VAL A 107 -0.77 12.90 -0.03
C VAL A 107 -2.29 12.91 -0.19
N SER A 108 -2.78 13.52 -1.27
CA SER A 108 -4.19 13.38 -1.67
C SER A 108 -4.47 11.98 -2.22
N ILE A 109 -5.74 11.53 -2.19
CA ILE A 109 -6.11 10.22 -2.76
C ILE A 109 -5.77 10.11 -4.27
N PRO A 110 -5.99 11.14 -5.11
CA PRO A 110 -5.52 11.10 -6.50
C PRO A 110 -4.01 10.91 -6.64
N GLU A 111 -3.20 11.57 -5.80
CA GLU A 111 -1.75 11.39 -5.78
C GLU A 111 -1.37 9.97 -5.34
N ALA A 112 -1.97 9.47 -4.26
CA ALA A 112 -1.76 8.09 -3.81
C ALA A 112 -2.06 7.07 -4.91
N LYS A 113 -3.19 7.23 -5.61
CA LYS A 113 -3.57 6.41 -6.77
C LYS A 113 -2.52 6.44 -7.88
N ASN A 114 -1.95 7.61 -8.16
CA ASN A 114 -0.89 7.76 -9.16
C ASN A 114 0.41 7.06 -8.72
N HIS A 115 0.77 7.11 -7.44
CA HIS A 115 1.92 6.37 -6.91
C HIS A 115 1.70 4.85 -6.98
N ILE A 116 0.55 4.36 -6.51
CA ILE A 116 0.21 2.93 -6.47
C ILE A 116 0.19 2.31 -7.88
N LYS A 117 -0.19 3.09 -8.90
CA LYS A 117 -0.12 2.67 -10.31
C LYS A 117 1.27 2.15 -10.70
N ALA A 118 2.34 2.66 -10.08
CA ALA A 118 3.71 2.24 -10.38
C ALA A 118 3.95 0.73 -10.12
N LEU A 119 3.21 0.10 -9.20
CA LEU A 119 3.28 -1.36 -8.97
C LEU A 119 2.84 -2.19 -10.19
N PHE A 120 2.08 -1.60 -11.11
CA PHE A 120 1.59 -2.27 -12.32
C PHE A 120 2.43 -1.93 -13.55
N GLU A 121 3.16 -0.81 -13.53
CA GLU A 121 3.95 -0.31 -14.67
C GLU A 121 5.42 -0.71 -14.61
N TYR A 122 5.96 -0.91 -13.41
CA TYR A 122 7.38 -1.12 -13.21
C TYR A 122 7.69 -2.50 -12.63
N SER A 123 8.92 -2.94 -12.89
CA SER A 123 9.50 -4.05 -12.14
C SER A 123 9.97 -3.60 -10.76
N ILE A 124 10.11 -4.54 -9.82
CA ILE A 124 10.67 -4.26 -8.50
C ILE A 124 12.08 -3.64 -8.62
N ASP A 125 12.91 -4.13 -9.56
CA ASP A 125 14.25 -3.58 -9.78
C ASP A 125 14.20 -2.15 -10.33
N SER A 126 13.27 -1.88 -11.25
CA SER A 126 13.05 -0.54 -11.80
C SER A 126 12.54 0.44 -10.74
N LEU A 127 11.67 -0.02 -9.84
CA LEU A 127 11.21 0.79 -8.70
C LEU A 127 12.37 1.08 -7.74
N TYR A 128 13.21 0.09 -7.46
CA TYR A 128 14.39 0.29 -6.62
C TYR A 128 15.34 1.33 -7.22
N GLU A 129 15.69 1.22 -8.51
CA GLU A 129 16.58 2.21 -9.15
C GLU A 129 15.95 3.61 -9.22
N LYS A 130 14.61 3.72 -9.24
CA LYS A 130 13.90 5.01 -9.23
C LYS A 130 13.96 5.73 -7.88
N TYR A 131 14.00 4.99 -6.76
CA TYR A 131 13.81 5.53 -5.42
C TYR A 131 15.00 5.36 -4.47
N ARG A 132 16.13 4.83 -4.95
CA ARG A 132 17.37 4.68 -4.17
C ARG A 132 18.22 5.93 -4.11
#